data_AF-A0A2I1GH23-F1
#
_entry.id   AF-A0A2I1GH23-F1
#
_cell.length_a   1.000
_cell.length_b   1.000
_cell.length_c   1.000
_cell.angle_alpha   90.00
_cell.angle_beta   90.00
_cell.angle_gamma   90.00
#
_symmetry.space_group_name_H-M   'P 1'
#
loop_
_entity.id
_entity.type
_entity.pdbx_description
1 polymer ?
#
loop_
_entity_poly.entity_id
_entity_poly.type
_entity_poly.pdbx_seq_one_letter_code
_entity_poly.pdbx_strand_id
1 'polypeptide(L)'
;MFENLKRSTKKPASSLNGFSISVITFQELDVGNVNFQKTFSSEYQLGEWIIQLCCLIPMQIAVTRNNLFQPLKDGLSSDENYLIEDGHHVDNIAKNISFGWYEGIFKHFGYKKVKVVSSMGEQSCGKSFMLNHLVGTTFDGSAMRCTEGVWMSLVNTREYIYVALDFEGLKSLERTPQEDMFLTLFNTVVSSLILFKNQFTINRDVSTMFQKFQDGAKLFESDPEIFQARLWIIIKDVPQVDEDDVKREFQLKLSQLVKEEGEGNFITRMYKGGFNITPWPMFNDIAWFKSLSKIKKKLDKQETKYENAKTFLQNTKVIMAKLKICDWGSLNENLIQIRVAMLKRLFPIAVSYGLEQKDPNIECLMVN
;
A
#
# COMPACT_ATOMS: atom_id res chain seq x y z
N MET A 1 -34.63 -5.84 -4.08
CA MET A 1 -33.26 -5.45 -4.49
C MET A 1 -32.19 -6.12 -3.64
N PHE A 2 -32.17 -5.95 -2.30
CA PHE A 2 -31.09 -6.48 -1.45
C PHE A 2 -30.98 -8.02 -1.40
N GLU A 3 -32.11 -8.74 -1.35
CA GLU A 3 -32.08 -10.20 -1.42
C GLU A 3 -31.57 -10.71 -2.78
N ASN A 4 -31.89 -10.00 -3.87
CA ASN A 4 -31.32 -10.30 -5.19
C ASN A 4 -29.81 -10.03 -5.22
N LEU A 5 -29.33 -8.96 -4.60
CA LEU A 5 -27.90 -8.64 -4.51
C LEU A 5 -27.14 -9.69 -3.69
N LYS A 6 -27.69 -10.11 -2.53
CA LYS A 6 -27.10 -11.19 -1.73
C LYS A 6 -27.08 -12.50 -2.52
N ARG A 7 -28.17 -12.83 -3.21
CA ARG A 7 -28.28 -14.05 -4.01
C ARG A 7 -27.32 -14.06 -5.19
N SER A 8 -27.15 -12.93 -5.89
CA SER A 8 -26.29 -12.83 -7.08
C SER A 8 -24.81 -12.73 -6.74
N THR A 9 -24.46 -11.98 -5.70
CA THR A 9 -23.05 -11.71 -5.35
C THR A 9 -22.51 -12.63 -4.25
N LYS A 10 -23.38 -13.29 -3.49
CA LYS A 10 -23.07 -14.01 -2.24
C LYS A 10 -22.37 -13.14 -1.18
N LYS A 11 -22.40 -11.81 -1.33
CA LYS A 11 -21.79 -10.86 -0.40
C LYS A 11 -22.75 -10.52 0.74
N PRO A 12 -22.23 -10.25 1.96
CA PRO A 12 -23.02 -9.65 3.02
C PRO A 12 -23.56 -8.29 2.57
N ALA A 13 -24.88 -8.10 2.63
CA ALA A 13 -25.54 -6.84 2.26
C ALA A 13 -26.28 -6.19 3.44
N SER A 14 -26.05 -6.64 4.67
CA SER A 14 -26.76 -6.14 5.86
C SER A 14 -26.50 -4.67 6.14
N SER A 15 -25.33 -4.14 5.75
CA SER A 15 -25.02 -2.71 5.85
C SER A 15 -25.92 -1.84 4.97
N LEU A 16 -26.45 -2.38 3.87
CA LEU A 16 -27.33 -1.66 2.96
C LEU A 16 -28.76 -1.55 3.49
N ASN A 17 -29.14 -2.34 4.51
CA ASN A 17 -30.46 -2.25 5.13
C ASN A 17 -30.68 -0.91 5.87
N GLY A 18 -29.60 -0.24 6.30
CA GLY A 18 -29.65 1.06 6.96
C GLY A 18 -29.44 2.25 6.03
N PHE A 19 -29.35 2.02 4.71
CA PHE A 19 -29.06 3.07 3.74
C PHE A 19 -30.36 3.66 3.20
N SER A 20 -30.67 4.89 3.59
CA SER A 20 -31.76 5.68 3.00
C SER A 20 -31.17 6.74 2.08
N ILE A 21 -31.60 6.76 0.82
CA ILE A 21 -31.36 7.88 -0.09
C ILE A 21 -32.66 8.69 -0.16
N SER A 22 -32.54 10.00 0.08
CA SER A 22 -33.52 10.99 -0.33
C SER A 22 -33.21 11.43 -1.76
N VAL A 23 -34.17 11.26 -2.66
CA VAL A 23 -34.09 11.78 -4.04
C VAL A 23 -35.03 12.97 -4.13
N ILE A 24 -34.57 14.06 -4.74
CA ILE A 24 -35.41 15.18 -5.14
C ILE A 24 -35.30 15.33 -6.64
N THR A 25 -36.42 15.62 -7.32
CA THR A 25 -36.38 15.92 -8.74
C THR A 25 -35.77 17.31 -8.94
N PHE A 26 -35.09 17.54 -10.07
CA PHE A 26 -34.50 18.84 -10.36
C PHE A 26 -35.55 19.97 -10.39
N GLN A 27 -36.80 19.66 -10.75
CA GLN A 27 -37.92 20.61 -10.81
C GLN A 27 -38.41 21.06 -9.43
N GLU A 28 -38.28 20.18 -8.43
CA GLU A 28 -38.68 20.45 -7.03
C GLU A 28 -37.50 20.99 -6.19
N LEU A 29 -36.30 21.09 -6.79
CA LEU A 29 -35.09 21.58 -6.15
C LEU A 29 -35.15 23.10 -5.97
N ASP A 30 -35.69 23.55 -4.83
CA ASP A 30 -35.64 24.96 -4.43
C ASP A 30 -34.39 25.24 -3.58
N VAL A 31 -33.28 25.55 -4.25
CA VAL A 31 -31.99 25.89 -3.63
C VAL A 31 -32.08 27.17 -2.78
N GLY A 32 -33.07 28.03 -3.03
CA GLY A 32 -33.31 29.27 -2.27
C GLY A 32 -34.10 29.05 -0.97
N ASN A 33 -34.70 27.88 -0.78
CA ASN A 33 -35.50 27.57 0.39
C ASN A 33 -34.64 27.51 1.67
N VAL A 34 -34.98 28.32 2.67
CA VAL A 34 -34.25 28.41 3.94
C VAL A 34 -34.22 27.07 4.69
N ASN A 35 -35.27 26.25 4.60
CA ASN A 35 -35.28 24.91 5.19
C ASN A 35 -34.40 23.93 4.39
N PHE A 36 -34.36 24.06 3.06
CA PHE A 36 -33.43 23.29 2.22
C PHE A 36 -31.98 23.65 2.56
N GLN A 37 -31.63 24.94 2.64
CA GLN A 37 -30.30 25.40 3.03
C GLN A 37 -29.93 25.06 4.47
N LYS A 38 -30.90 25.01 5.40
CA LYS A 38 -30.68 24.53 6.78
C LYS A 38 -30.46 23.02 6.85
N THR A 39 -31.17 22.24 6.03
CA THR A 39 -31.10 20.77 6.01
C THR A 39 -29.86 20.29 5.23
N PHE A 40 -29.53 21.00 4.15
CA PHE A 40 -28.43 20.73 3.22
C PHE A 40 -27.50 21.93 3.20
N SER A 41 -26.92 22.27 4.36
CA SER A 41 -25.98 23.38 4.48
C SER A 41 -24.86 23.26 3.44
N SER A 42 -24.37 24.40 2.95
CA SER A 42 -23.33 24.48 1.91
C SER A 42 -21.97 23.88 2.30
N GLU A 43 -21.86 23.18 3.42
CA GLU A 43 -20.81 22.19 3.69
C GLU A 43 -20.93 20.96 2.76
N TYR A 44 -21.27 21.16 1.50
CA TYR A 44 -21.02 20.15 0.49
C TYR A 44 -19.51 19.96 0.44
N GLN A 45 -19.05 18.84 1.01
CA GLN A 45 -17.68 18.37 0.87
C GLN A 45 -17.44 17.87 -0.55
N LEU A 46 -17.91 18.59 -1.58
CA LEU A 46 -17.73 18.25 -2.99
C LEU A 46 -16.24 18.06 -3.28
N GLY A 47 -15.37 18.90 -2.70
CA GLY A 47 -13.92 18.73 -2.77
C GLY A 47 -13.46 17.39 -2.20
N GLU A 48 -13.86 17.03 -0.98
CA GLU A 48 -13.49 15.73 -0.39
C GLU A 48 -14.08 14.56 -1.17
N TRP A 49 -15.30 14.70 -1.70
CA TRP A 49 -15.94 13.69 -2.53
C TRP A 49 -15.19 13.48 -3.85
N ILE A 50 -14.77 14.56 -4.53
CA ILE A 50 -13.91 14.47 -5.71
C ILE A 50 -12.59 13.80 -5.35
N ILE A 51 -11.97 14.17 -4.22
CA ILE A 51 -10.74 13.52 -3.75
C ILE A 51 -10.97 12.02 -3.51
N GLN A 52 -12.10 11.64 -2.92
CA GLN A 52 -12.48 10.23 -2.72
C GLN A 52 -12.67 9.49 -4.05
N LEU A 53 -13.15 10.15 -5.11
CA LEU A 53 -13.19 9.55 -6.46
C LEU A 53 -11.78 9.36 -7.03
N CYS A 54 -10.90 10.36 -6.91
CA CYS A 54 -9.50 10.24 -7.35
C CYS A 54 -8.74 9.12 -6.63
N CYS A 55 -9.06 8.88 -5.35
CA CYS A 55 -8.58 7.76 -4.55
C CYS A 55 -8.88 6.37 -5.17
N LEU A 56 -9.98 6.25 -5.93
CA LEU A 56 -10.41 5.02 -6.60
C LEU A 56 -9.72 4.77 -7.95
N ILE A 57 -8.70 5.55 -8.33
CA ILE A 57 -7.97 5.35 -9.58
C ILE A 57 -6.57 4.83 -9.24
N PRO A 58 -6.34 3.50 -9.28
CA PRO A 58 -5.01 2.95 -9.02
C PRO A 58 -3.95 3.55 -9.95
N MET A 59 -2.77 3.80 -9.40
CA MET A 59 -1.62 4.30 -10.16
C MET A 59 -0.45 3.35 -10.00
N GLN A 60 0.19 2.97 -11.10
CA GLN A 60 1.45 2.24 -11.05
C GLN A 60 2.56 3.16 -10.57
N ILE A 61 3.33 2.75 -9.58
CA ILE A 61 4.39 3.58 -8.98
C ILE A 61 5.80 3.06 -9.26
N ALA A 62 5.94 1.78 -9.59
CA ALA A 62 7.22 1.18 -9.93
C ALA A 62 7.03 -0.07 -10.79
N VAL A 63 8.05 -0.40 -11.57
CA VAL A 63 8.22 -1.70 -12.22
C VAL A 63 9.62 -2.24 -11.95
N THR A 64 9.79 -3.53 -12.13
CA THR A 64 11.12 -4.16 -12.15
C THR A 64 11.34 -4.75 -13.53
N ARG A 65 12.32 -4.23 -14.26
CA ARG A 65 12.65 -4.66 -15.62
C ARG A 65 14.16 -4.64 -15.80
N ASN A 66 14.68 -5.59 -16.57
CA ASN A 66 16.10 -5.67 -16.90
C ASN A 66 17.01 -5.70 -15.65
N ASN A 67 16.58 -6.37 -14.57
CA ASN A 67 17.28 -6.40 -13.27
C ASN A 67 17.38 -5.04 -12.54
N LEU A 68 16.54 -4.06 -12.90
CA LEU A 68 16.53 -2.75 -12.28
C LEU A 68 15.18 -2.49 -11.59
N PHE A 69 15.23 -1.84 -10.43
CA PHE A 69 14.04 -1.23 -9.84
C PHE A 69 13.80 0.12 -10.51
N GLN A 70 12.65 0.30 -11.16
CA GLN A 70 12.31 1.48 -11.93
C GLN A 70 11.09 2.18 -11.32
N PRO A 71 11.30 3.19 -10.45
CA PRO A 71 10.25 4.11 -10.04
C PRO A 71 9.64 4.81 -11.26
N LEU A 72 8.32 4.95 -11.26
CA LEU A 72 7.58 5.68 -12.28
C LEU A 72 7.32 7.12 -11.83
N LYS A 73 7.05 7.98 -12.81
CA LYS A 73 6.63 9.37 -12.60
C LYS A 73 5.20 9.50 -13.10
N ASP A 74 4.26 9.70 -12.17
CA ASP A 74 2.83 9.88 -12.48
C ASP A 74 2.22 8.68 -13.22
N GLY A 75 2.71 7.47 -12.97
CA GLY A 75 2.29 6.25 -13.68
C GLY A 75 2.99 6.01 -15.02
N LEU A 76 3.90 6.90 -15.43
CA LEU A 76 4.64 6.81 -16.68
C LEU A 76 6.10 6.44 -16.42
N SER A 77 6.69 5.65 -17.34
CA SER A 77 8.13 5.45 -17.36
C SER A 77 8.80 6.78 -17.69
N SER A 78 9.70 7.24 -16.82
CA SER A 78 10.61 8.31 -17.21
C SER A 78 11.52 7.78 -18.32
N ASP A 79 11.58 8.45 -19.47
CA ASP A 79 12.55 8.13 -20.52
C ASP A 79 13.93 7.94 -19.89
N GLU A 80 14.58 6.82 -20.20
CA GLU A 80 15.72 6.23 -19.48
C GLU A 80 16.97 7.15 -19.39
N ASN A 81 16.96 8.30 -20.06
CA ASN A 81 18.12 9.16 -20.29
C ASN A 81 18.20 10.45 -19.44
N TYR A 82 17.14 10.90 -18.75
CA TYR A 82 17.19 12.19 -18.03
C TYR A 82 17.75 12.12 -16.59
N LEU A 83 18.06 10.94 -16.08
CA LEU A 83 18.41 10.74 -14.65
C LEU A 83 19.86 10.33 -14.41
N ILE A 84 20.67 10.16 -15.45
CA ILE A 84 22.04 9.65 -15.33
C ILE A 84 23.09 10.78 -15.30
N GLU A 85 22.75 11.99 -15.75
CA GLU A 85 23.78 13.03 -15.96
C GLU A 85 24.07 13.94 -14.74
N ASP A 86 23.20 14.01 -13.73
CA ASP A 86 23.43 14.87 -12.56
C ASP A 86 23.30 14.13 -11.21
N GLY A 87 24.37 13.41 -10.87
CA GLY A 87 24.73 12.98 -9.51
C GLY A 87 23.91 11.81 -8.95
N HIS A 88 24.62 10.77 -8.48
CA HIS A 88 24.11 9.60 -7.75
C HIS A 88 23.47 9.93 -6.37
N HIS A 89 22.98 11.14 -6.16
CA HIS A 89 22.38 11.54 -4.90
C HIS A 89 20.92 11.10 -4.84
N VAL A 90 20.62 10.25 -3.86
CA VAL A 90 19.28 9.75 -3.50
C VAL A 90 18.25 10.88 -3.50
N ASP A 91 18.61 12.05 -3.00
CA ASP A 91 17.79 13.25 -2.93
C ASP A 91 17.26 13.72 -4.29
N ASN A 92 18.11 13.69 -5.32
CA ASN A 92 17.73 14.16 -6.66
C ASN A 92 16.75 13.17 -7.29
N ILE A 93 17.05 11.88 -7.19
CA ILE A 93 16.19 10.81 -7.69
C ILE A 93 14.84 10.83 -6.96
N ALA A 94 14.84 10.94 -5.63
CA ALA A 94 13.62 11.00 -4.83
C ALA A 94 12.72 12.18 -5.20
N LYS A 95 13.30 13.34 -5.56
CA LYS A 95 12.53 14.50 -6.05
C LYS A 95 11.87 14.27 -7.41
N ASN A 96 12.49 13.44 -8.26
CA ASN A 96 12.00 13.14 -9.61
C ASN A 96 10.94 12.02 -9.63
N ILE A 97 10.84 11.22 -8.57
CA ILE A 97 9.75 10.27 -8.38
C ILE A 97 8.48 11.04 -8.07
N SER A 98 7.37 10.72 -8.77
CA SER A 98 6.08 11.36 -8.55
C SER A 98 4.94 10.36 -8.51
N PHE A 99 4.02 10.53 -7.55
CA PHE A 99 2.78 9.76 -7.42
C PHE A 99 1.56 10.53 -7.97
N GLY A 100 1.78 11.49 -8.85
CA GLY A 100 0.75 12.31 -9.48
C GLY A 100 -0.18 12.97 -8.48
N TRP A 101 -1.49 12.85 -8.71
CA TRP A 101 -2.51 13.47 -7.86
C TRP A 101 -2.48 12.98 -6.41
N TYR A 102 -1.91 11.80 -6.13
CA TYR A 102 -1.77 11.32 -4.75
C TYR A 102 -0.87 12.23 -3.91
N GLU A 103 0.07 12.96 -4.49
CA GLU A 103 0.88 13.92 -3.74
C GLU A 103 0.07 15.09 -3.25
N GLY A 104 -0.84 15.61 -4.07
CA GLY A 104 -1.80 16.64 -3.66
C GLY A 104 -2.65 16.16 -2.48
N ILE A 105 -3.10 14.90 -2.52
CA ILE A 105 -3.89 14.28 -1.44
C ILE A 105 -3.05 14.12 -0.16
N PHE A 106 -1.83 13.60 -0.26
CA PHE A 106 -0.93 13.48 0.89
C PHE A 106 -0.49 14.83 1.45
N LYS A 107 -0.36 15.88 0.63
CA LYS A 107 -0.11 17.25 1.09
C LYS A 107 -1.32 17.81 1.83
N HIS A 108 -2.51 17.71 1.21
CA HIS A 108 -3.76 18.23 1.75
C HIS A 108 -4.14 17.57 3.09
N PHE A 109 -4.02 16.24 3.17
CA PHE A 109 -4.22 15.48 4.41
C PHE A 109 -2.90 15.17 5.13
N GLY A 110 -1.93 16.08 5.04
CA GLY A 110 -0.56 15.88 5.51
C GLY A 110 -0.42 15.51 6.98
N TYR A 111 -1.38 15.88 7.82
CA TYR A 111 -1.40 15.60 9.25
C TYR A 111 -1.96 14.21 9.59
N LYS A 112 -2.66 13.54 8.66
CA LYS A 112 -3.29 12.25 8.93
C LYS A 112 -2.26 11.13 8.99
N LYS A 113 -2.48 10.20 9.92
CA LYS A 113 -1.70 8.97 10.02
C LYS A 113 -1.95 8.07 8.81
N VAL A 114 -0.96 7.28 8.43
CA VAL A 114 -1.04 6.39 7.26
C VAL A 114 -0.91 4.93 7.68
N LYS A 115 -1.80 4.09 7.16
CA LYS A 115 -1.75 2.62 7.30
C LYS A 115 -1.58 1.99 5.93
N VAL A 116 -0.45 1.31 5.74
CA VAL A 116 -0.13 0.68 4.46
C VAL A 116 -0.49 -0.80 4.53
N VAL A 117 -1.40 -1.23 3.66
CA VAL A 117 -1.73 -2.65 3.47
C VAL A 117 -1.29 -3.07 2.08
N SER A 118 -0.65 -4.23 1.99
CA SER A 118 -0.22 -4.77 0.72
C SER A 118 -0.53 -6.25 0.62
N SER A 119 -0.33 -6.80 -0.57
CA SER A 119 -0.44 -8.22 -0.82
C SER A 119 0.85 -8.79 -1.39
N MET A 120 1.10 -10.06 -1.10
CA MET A 120 2.24 -10.83 -1.57
C MET A 120 1.79 -12.27 -1.85
N GLY A 121 2.42 -12.94 -2.80
CA GLY A 121 2.11 -14.33 -3.14
C GLY A 121 2.25 -14.61 -4.62
N GLU A 122 1.94 -15.84 -5.01
CA GLU A 122 2.02 -16.29 -6.41
C GLU A 122 1.13 -15.46 -7.35
N GLN A 123 1.43 -15.53 -8.65
CA GLN A 123 0.58 -14.93 -9.67
C GLN A 123 -0.84 -15.54 -9.64
N SER A 124 -1.83 -14.71 -9.98
CA SER A 124 -3.24 -15.11 -10.11
C SER A 124 -3.89 -15.76 -8.87
N CYS A 125 -3.38 -15.53 -7.66
CA CYS A 125 -4.01 -16.03 -6.44
C CYS A 125 -5.14 -15.14 -5.88
N GLY A 126 -5.57 -14.09 -6.59
CA GLY A 126 -6.63 -13.17 -6.16
C GLY A 126 -6.19 -12.19 -5.05
N LYS A 127 -5.00 -11.61 -5.21
CA LYS A 127 -4.39 -10.60 -4.33
C LYS A 127 -5.15 -9.26 -4.39
N SER A 128 -5.23 -8.70 -5.58
CA SER A 128 -5.93 -7.44 -5.91
C SER A 128 -7.39 -7.50 -5.46
N PHE A 129 -8.08 -8.61 -5.73
CA PHE A 129 -9.46 -8.83 -5.27
C PHE A 129 -9.59 -8.74 -3.74
N MET A 130 -8.64 -9.29 -2.99
CA MET A 130 -8.65 -9.24 -1.54
C MET A 130 -8.39 -7.82 -1.01
N LEU A 131 -7.43 -7.10 -1.58
CA LEU A 131 -7.17 -5.70 -1.24
C LEU A 131 -8.41 -4.82 -1.47
N ASN A 132 -9.03 -4.97 -2.64
CA ASN A 132 -10.26 -4.26 -3.01
C ASN A 132 -11.36 -4.44 -1.97
N HIS A 133 -11.57 -5.67 -1.50
CA HIS A 133 -12.62 -5.95 -0.51
C HIS A 133 -12.20 -5.63 0.93
N LEU A 134 -10.91 -5.57 1.24
CA LEU A 134 -10.43 -5.29 2.59
C LEU A 134 -10.53 -3.80 2.94
N VAL A 135 -10.05 -2.94 2.05
CA VAL A 135 -9.97 -1.49 2.29
C VAL A 135 -10.86 -0.65 1.38
N GLY A 136 -11.39 -1.22 0.29
CA GLY A 136 -12.31 -0.49 -0.61
C GLY A 136 -11.62 0.12 -1.83
N THR A 137 -10.64 -0.57 -2.41
CA THR A 137 -9.94 -0.15 -3.63
C THR A 137 -10.51 -0.83 -4.89
N THR A 138 -9.94 -0.49 -6.04
CA THR A 138 -10.46 -0.80 -7.38
C THR A 138 -9.35 -1.30 -8.32
N PHE A 139 -8.33 -2.00 -7.79
CA PHE A 139 -7.32 -2.66 -8.62
C PHE A 139 -7.98 -3.63 -9.60
N ASP A 140 -7.46 -3.71 -10.81
CA ASP A 140 -7.95 -4.66 -11.79
C ASP A 140 -7.75 -6.10 -11.30
N GLY A 141 -8.83 -6.87 -11.32
CA GLY A 141 -8.80 -8.29 -11.00
C GLY A 141 -9.04 -9.10 -12.25
N SER A 142 -8.01 -9.76 -12.79
CA SER A 142 -8.16 -10.72 -13.89
C SER A 142 -7.50 -12.07 -13.54
N ALA A 143 -7.89 -13.12 -14.26
CA ALA A 143 -7.29 -14.45 -14.10
C ALA A 143 -5.94 -14.58 -14.84
N MET A 144 -5.72 -13.75 -15.85
CA MET A 144 -4.45 -13.61 -16.59
C MET A 144 -3.51 -12.66 -15.82
N ARG A 145 -2.22 -12.59 -16.17
CA ARG A 145 -1.27 -11.65 -15.54
C ARG A 145 -1.82 -10.21 -15.67
N CYS A 146 -2.31 -9.62 -14.59
CA CYS A 146 -2.90 -8.27 -14.61
C CYS A 146 -2.06 -7.20 -13.90
N THR A 147 -1.21 -7.58 -12.94
CA THR A 147 -0.40 -6.61 -12.21
C THR A 147 1.04 -6.72 -12.70
N GLU A 148 1.59 -5.67 -13.29
CA GLU A 148 3.04 -5.52 -13.48
C GLU A 148 3.58 -4.55 -12.44
N GLY A 149 4.70 -4.88 -11.79
CA GLY A 149 5.35 -4.00 -10.83
C GLY A 149 4.52 -3.75 -9.56
N VAL A 150 4.34 -2.47 -9.19
CA VAL A 150 3.67 -2.04 -7.96
C VAL A 150 2.62 -0.98 -8.26
N TRP A 151 1.40 -1.21 -7.80
CA TRP A 151 0.26 -0.31 -7.94
C TRP A 151 -0.19 0.23 -6.59
N MET A 152 -0.50 1.52 -6.54
CA MET A 152 -0.99 2.22 -5.35
C MET A 152 -2.43 2.68 -5.54
N SER A 153 -3.25 2.51 -4.51
CA SER A 153 -4.56 3.14 -4.39
C SER A 153 -4.79 3.61 -2.95
N LEU A 154 -5.54 4.69 -2.78
CA LEU A 154 -5.76 5.32 -1.47
C LEU A 154 -7.20 5.17 -1.01
N VAL A 155 -7.41 5.12 0.30
CA VAL A 155 -8.74 5.28 0.90
C VAL A 155 -8.63 6.25 2.05
N ASN A 156 -9.17 7.45 1.86
CA ASN A 156 -9.17 8.51 2.87
C ASN A 156 -10.35 8.34 3.83
N THR A 157 -10.06 8.21 5.12
CA THR A 157 -11.06 8.16 6.19
C THR A 157 -10.92 9.37 7.11
N ARG A 158 -11.77 9.49 8.13
CA ARG A 158 -11.68 10.59 9.10
C ARG A 158 -10.35 10.56 9.88
N GLU A 159 -9.88 9.38 10.27
CA GLU A 159 -8.71 9.22 11.14
C GLU A 159 -7.41 8.87 10.38
N TYR A 160 -7.53 8.10 9.31
CA TYR A 160 -6.39 7.52 8.59
C TYR A 160 -6.50 7.69 7.08
N ILE A 161 -5.36 7.71 6.41
CA ILE A 161 -5.26 7.35 5.00
C ILE A 161 -4.80 5.90 4.93
N TYR A 162 -5.62 5.02 4.36
CA TYR A 162 -5.15 3.70 3.98
C TYR A 162 -4.47 3.80 2.63
N VAL A 163 -3.26 3.25 2.54
CA VAL A 163 -2.54 3.05 1.28
C VAL A 163 -2.60 1.56 0.99
N ALA A 164 -3.24 1.18 -0.11
CA ALA A 164 -3.20 -0.17 -0.61
C ALA A 164 -2.10 -0.29 -1.66
N LEU A 165 -1.25 -1.31 -1.55
CA LEU A 165 -0.22 -1.62 -2.52
C LEU A 165 -0.43 -3.00 -3.11
N ASP A 166 -0.79 -3.07 -4.38
CA ASP A 166 -0.86 -4.32 -5.13
C ASP A 166 0.47 -4.58 -5.83
N PHE A 167 1.19 -5.56 -5.32
CA PHE A 167 2.45 -6.03 -5.89
C PHE A 167 2.19 -7.15 -6.88
N GLU A 168 2.95 -7.12 -7.97
CA GLU A 168 2.99 -8.22 -8.91
C GLU A 168 3.30 -9.56 -8.21
N GLY A 169 2.65 -10.62 -8.67
CA GLY A 169 2.85 -11.95 -8.09
C GLY A 169 4.30 -12.43 -8.24
N LEU A 170 4.79 -13.11 -7.22
CA LEU A 170 6.14 -13.68 -7.19
C LEU A 170 6.29 -14.82 -8.20
N LYS A 171 7.53 -15.10 -8.60
CA LYS A 171 7.89 -16.21 -9.51
C LYS A 171 7.15 -16.16 -10.85
N SER A 172 7.04 -14.99 -11.45
CA SER A 172 6.68 -14.95 -12.86
C SER A 172 7.79 -15.61 -13.68
N LEU A 173 7.45 -16.33 -14.76
CA LEU A 173 8.43 -17.01 -15.62
C LEU A 173 9.48 -16.05 -16.22
N GLU A 174 9.16 -14.76 -16.26
CA GLU A 174 9.95 -13.72 -16.91
C GLU A 174 10.76 -12.87 -15.91
N ARG A 175 10.53 -13.04 -14.59
CA ARG A 175 11.17 -12.21 -13.56
C ARG A 175 12.42 -12.87 -13.00
N THR A 176 13.46 -12.07 -12.80
CA THR A 176 14.71 -12.54 -12.21
C THR A 176 14.65 -12.58 -10.67
N PRO A 177 15.53 -13.35 -10.01
CA PRO A 177 15.62 -13.36 -8.55
C PRO A 177 15.88 -11.98 -7.93
N GLN A 178 16.61 -11.11 -8.63
CA GLN A 178 16.91 -9.76 -8.18
C GLN A 178 15.68 -8.85 -8.23
N GLU A 179 14.88 -8.96 -9.28
CA GLU A 179 13.62 -8.23 -9.41
C GLU A 179 12.60 -8.66 -8.35
N ASP A 180 12.49 -9.97 -8.06
CA ASP A 180 11.69 -10.49 -6.94
C ASP A 180 12.18 -9.96 -5.58
N MET A 181 13.50 -9.86 -5.40
CA MET A 181 14.11 -9.28 -4.20
C MET A 181 13.72 -7.81 -4.04
N PHE A 182 13.82 -6.99 -5.10
CA PHE A 182 13.44 -5.58 -5.03
C PHE A 182 11.98 -5.36 -4.65
N LEU A 183 11.06 -6.08 -5.29
CA LEU A 183 9.64 -5.99 -4.97
C LEU A 183 9.36 -6.40 -3.52
N THR A 184 10.00 -7.46 -3.04
CA THR A 184 9.78 -7.93 -1.67
C THR A 184 10.38 -7.01 -0.63
N LEU A 185 11.59 -6.49 -0.86
CA LEU A 185 12.20 -5.50 0.02
C LEU A 185 11.35 -4.24 0.07
N PHE A 186 10.95 -3.71 -1.08
CA PHE A 186 10.07 -2.55 -1.14
C PHE A 186 8.79 -2.80 -0.36
N ASN A 187 8.10 -3.92 -0.62
CA ASN A 187 6.87 -4.32 0.07
C ASN A 187 7.04 -4.36 1.59
N THR A 188 8.08 -5.03 2.06
CA THR A 188 8.37 -5.22 3.49
C THR A 188 8.70 -3.90 4.17
N VAL A 189 9.48 -3.04 3.51
CA VAL A 189 9.91 -1.76 4.06
C VAL A 189 8.77 -0.73 4.06
N VAL A 190 7.81 -0.76 3.14
CA VAL A 190 6.73 0.26 3.14
C VAL A 190 5.48 -0.18 3.89
N SER A 191 5.23 -1.47 4.02
CA SER A 191 3.95 -1.98 4.51
C SER A 191 3.82 -1.95 6.03
N SER A 192 2.61 -1.71 6.52
CA SER A 192 2.22 -1.95 7.92
C SER A 192 1.69 -3.38 8.07
N LEU A 193 0.94 -3.87 7.09
CA LEU A 193 0.37 -5.21 7.04
C LEU A 193 0.54 -5.80 5.65
N ILE A 194 1.13 -7.00 5.56
CA ILE A 194 1.32 -7.74 4.31
C ILE A 194 0.42 -8.97 4.31
N LEU A 195 -0.48 -9.07 3.34
CA LEU A 195 -1.31 -10.26 3.12
C LEU A 195 -0.56 -11.23 2.22
N PHE A 196 0.07 -12.25 2.80
CA PHE A 196 0.78 -13.27 2.04
C PHE A 196 -0.16 -14.44 1.71
N LYS A 197 -0.57 -14.52 0.46
CA LYS A 197 -1.52 -15.52 -0.01
C LYS A 197 -0.81 -16.70 -0.65
N ASN A 198 -0.94 -17.86 -0.03
CA ASN A 198 -0.24 -19.09 -0.40
C ASN A 198 -1.24 -20.24 -0.70
N GLN A 199 -0.85 -21.16 -1.60
CA GLN A 199 -1.63 -22.35 -1.91
C GLN A 199 -1.23 -23.49 -0.96
N PHE A 200 -2.06 -23.79 0.05
CA PHE A 200 -2.08 -24.97 0.95
C PHE A 200 -0.80 -25.50 1.61
N THR A 201 0.37 -25.46 0.98
CA THR A 201 1.62 -26.07 1.44
C THR A 201 2.76 -25.06 1.41
N ILE A 202 3.59 -25.08 2.46
CA ILE A 202 4.95 -24.55 2.36
C ILE A 202 5.75 -25.59 1.60
N ASN A 203 5.98 -25.35 0.31
CA ASN A 203 6.89 -26.15 -0.49
C ASN A 203 8.34 -25.62 -0.31
N ARG A 204 9.33 -26.43 -0.70
CA ARG A 204 10.76 -26.04 -0.75
C ARG A 204 10.99 -24.69 -1.42
N ASP A 205 10.11 -24.41 -2.37
CA ASP A 205 10.02 -23.24 -3.20
C ASP A 205 9.70 -21.95 -2.43
N VAL A 206 8.84 -22.02 -1.40
CA VAL A 206 8.51 -20.91 -0.49
C VAL A 206 9.63 -20.72 0.54
N SER A 207 10.23 -21.81 1.04
CA SER A 207 11.39 -21.74 1.94
C SER A 207 12.58 -21.05 1.28
N THR A 208 12.93 -21.46 0.05
CA THR A 208 14.02 -20.85 -0.73
C THR A 208 13.76 -19.37 -1.00
N MET A 209 12.49 -19.01 -1.22
CA MET A 209 12.06 -17.63 -1.40
C MET A 209 12.28 -16.79 -0.12
N PHE A 210 11.87 -17.30 1.05
CA PHE A 210 12.09 -16.60 2.32
C PHE A 210 13.58 -16.39 2.63
N GLN A 211 14.42 -17.40 2.38
CA GLN A 211 15.87 -17.29 2.56
C GLN A 211 16.47 -16.19 1.66
N LYS A 212 16.10 -16.15 0.38
CA LYS A 212 16.57 -15.09 -0.54
C LYS A 212 16.14 -13.69 -0.09
N PHE A 213 14.94 -13.56 0.45
CA PHE A 213 14.45 -12.27 0.96
C PHE A 213 15.15 -11.85 2.23
N GLN A 214 15.42 -12.81 3.12
CA GLN A 214 16.20 -12.58 4.33
C GLN A 214 17.63 -12.14 4.00
N ASP A 215 18.26 -12.72 2.98
CA ASP A 215 19.56 -12.27 2.47
C ASP A 215 19.50 -10.84 1.93
N GLY A 216 18.45 -10.51 1.18
CA GLY A 216 18.21 -9.12 0.75
C GLY A 216 18.01 -8.16 1.92
N ALA A 217 17.42 -8.60 3.04
CA ALA A 217 17.21 -7.76 4.21
C ALA A 217 18.53 -7.38 4.92
N LYS A 218 19.59 -8.17 4.74
CA LYS A 218 20.94 -7.83 5.24
C LYS A 218 21.47 -6.52 4.66
N LEU A 219 21.00 -6.14 3.47
CA LEU A 219 21.36 -4.89 2.81
C LEU A 219 20.86 -3.65 3.59
N PHE A 220 19.96 -3.81 4.56
CA PHE A 220 19.45 -2.71 5.38
C PHE A 220 19.81 -2.87 6.87
N GLU A 221 20.90 -3.59 7.19
CA GLU A 221 21.33 -3.82 8.58
C GLU A 221 21.62 -2.53 9.36
N SER A 222 21.96 -1.43 8.67
CA SER A 222 22.19 -0.11 9.26
C SER A 222 20.91 0.51 9.86
N ASP A 223 19.72 0.11 9.41
CA ASP A 223 18.45 0.62 9.91
C ASP A 223 17.48 -0.53 10.24
N PRO A 224 17.74 -1.32 11.29
CA PRO A 224 16.95 -2.51 11.59
C PRO A 224 15.48 -2.16 11.90
N GLU A 225 15.19 -0.91 12.28
CA GLU A 225 13.83 -0.43 12.58
C GLU A 225 12.96 -0.17 11.34
N ILE A 226 13.49 -0.31 10.12
CA ILE A 226 12.66 -0.12 8.91
C ILE A 226 11.68 -1.28 8.68
N PHE A 227 12.01 -2.48 9.15
CA PHE A 227 11.23 -3.71 8.94
C PHE A 227 10.20 -3.93 10.04
N GLN A 228 9.12 -3.14 10.00
CA GLN A 228 8.04 -3.17 11.01
C GLN A 228 6.75 -3.84 10.53
N ALA A 229 6.74 -4.37 9.30
CA ALA A 229 5.55 -4.98 8.73
C ALA A 229 5.09 -6.19 9.56
N ARG A 230 3.76 -6.35 9.68
CA ARG A 230 3.14 -7.59 10.15
C ARG A 230 2.84 -8.49 8.94
N LEU A 231 3.22 -9.75 9.00
CA LEU A 231 2.93 -10.75 7.96
C LEU A 231 1.65 -11.53 8.26
N TRP A 232 0.63 -11.41 7.43
CA TRP A 232 -0.58 -12.22 7.54
C TRP A 232 -0.62 -13.28 6.45
N ILE A 233 -0.30 -14.51 6.84
CA ILE A 233 -0.30 -15.67 5.97
C ILE A 233 -1.71 -16.19 5.81
N ILE A 234 -2.17 -16.24 4.56
CA ILE A 234 -3.51 -16.66 4.16
C ILE A 234 -3.37 -17.93 3.34
N ILE A 235 -3.89 -19.03 3.87
CA ILE A 235 -3.93 -20.32 3.19
C ILE A 235 -5.25 -20.37 2.43
N LYS A 236 -5.23 -20.23 1.11
CA LYS A 236 -6.45 -20.07 0.31
C LYS A 236 -7.29 -21.36 0.26
N ASP A 237 -8.59 -21.18 0.03
CA ASP A 237 -9.54 -22.23 -0.38
C ASP A 237 -9.67 -23.42 0.58
N VAL A 238 -9.53 -23.19 1.89
CA VAL A 238 -9.59 -24.26 2.90
C VAL A 238 -11.06 -24.56 3.27
N PRO A 239 -11.53 -25.81 3.12
CA PRO A 239 -12.83 -26.24 3.61
C PRO A 239 -12.91 -26.11 5.13
N GLN A 240 -14.11 -25.80 5.66
CA GLN A 240 -14.30 -25.58 7.10
C GLN A 240 -13.92 -26.83 7.94
N VAL A 241 -14.11 -28.02 7.39
CA VAL A 241 -13.77 -29.29 8.05
C VAL A 241 -12.26 -29.49 8.24
N ASP A 242 -11.44 -28.83 7.40
CA ASP A 242 -9.99 -28.98 7.39
C ASP A 242 -9.25 -27.80 8.05
N GLU A 243 -9.98 -26.79 8.56
CA GLU A 243 -9.42 -25.53 9.04
C GLU A 243 -8.33 -25.73 10.10
N ASP A 244 -8.62 -26.53 11.13
CA ASP A 244 -7.70 -26.74 12.25
C ASP A 244 -6.49 -27.59 11.87
N ASP A 245 -6.69 -28.60 11.03
CA ASP A 245 -5.61 -29.51 10.62
C ASP A 245 -4.64 -28.81 9.67
N VAL A 246 -5.15 -28.09 8.66
CA VAL A 246 -4.32 -27.29 7.74
C VAL A 246 -3.54 -26.21 8.50
N LYS A 247 -4.19 -25.55 9.46
CA LYS A 247 -3.52 -24.55 10.30
C LYS A 247 -2.39 -25.17 11.11
N ARG A 248 -2.64 -26.32 11.75
CA ARG A 248 -1.65 -27.03 12.58
C ARG A 248 -0.46 -27.48 11.73
N GLU A 249 -0.73 -28.09 10.59
CA GLU A 249 0.32 -28.56 9.66
C GLU A 249 1.20 -27.40 9.18
N PHE A 250 0.58 -26.29 8.76
CA PHE A 250 1.32 -25.12 8.29
C PHE A 250 2.15 -24.49 9.42
N GLN A 251 1.58 -24.40 10.63
CA GLN A 251 2.31 -23.91 11.81
C GLN A 251 3.53 -24.76 12.15
N LEU A 252 3.41 -26.09 12.07
CA LEU A 252 4.52 -27.01 12.31
C LEU A 252 5.64 -26.82 11.28
N LYS A 253 5.31 -26.78 9.99
CA LYS A 253 6.28 -26.54 8.91
C LYS A 253 6.97 -25.20 9.04
N LEU A 254 6.22 -24.14 9.35
CA LEU A 254 6.80 -22.81 9.54
C LEU A 254 7.71 -22.76 10.76
N SER A 255 7.30 -23.39 11.86
CA SER A 255 8.11 -23.45 13.09
C SER A 255 9.41 -24.22 12.86
N GLN A 256 9.37 -25.28 12.05
CA GLN A 256 10.56 -26.02 11.66
C GLN A 256 11.53 -25.13 10.85
N LEU A 257 11.04 -24.40 9.84
CA LEU A 257 11.88 -23.47 9.06
C LEU A 257 12.51 -22.39 9.93
N VAL A 258 11.71 -21.78 10.82
CA VAL A 258 12.20 -20.77 11.77
C VAL A 258 13.27 -21.35 12.70
N LYS A 259 13.11 -22.60 13.13
CA LYS A 259 14.09 -23.30 13.97
C LYS A 259 15.38 -23.63 13.21
N GLU A 260 15.28 -24.04 11.95
CA GLU A 260 16.43 -24.31 11.08
C GLU A 260 17.23 -23.03 10.78
N GLU A 261 16.56 -21.89 10.64
CA GLU A 261 17.20 -20.58 10.40
C GLU A 261 17.77 -19.91 11.67
N GLY A 262 17.33 -20.30 12.86
CA GLY A 262 17.83 -19.80 14.15
C GLY A 262 17.32 -18.40 14.55
N GLU A 263 18.06 -17.71 15.42
CA GLU A 263 17.64 -16.41 16.01
C GLU A 263 17.46 -15.29 14.97
N GLY A 264 18.23 -15.36 13.88
CA GLY A 264 18.20 -14.39 12.80
C GLY A 264 17.27 -14.74 11.64
N ASN A 265 16.22 -15.54 11.85
CA ASN A 265 15.29 -16.00 10.80
C ASN A 265 14.54 -14.85 10.08
N PHE A 266 13.88 -15.20 8.98
CA PHE A 266 13.17 -14.22 8.14
C PHE A 266 12.07 -13.45 8.90
N ILE A 267 11.40 -14.05 9.90
CA ILE A 267 10.33 -13.39 10.66
C ILE A 267 10.92 -12.29 11.55
N THR A 268 11.97 -12.61 12.30
CA THR A 268 12.61 -11.65 13.22
C THR A 268 13.32 -10.52 12.47
N ARG A 269 13.87 -10.80 11.28
CA ARG A 269 14.55 -9.80 10.45
C ARG A 269 13.61 -8.91 9.64
N MET A 270 12.58 -9.48 9.00
CA MET A 270 11.76 -8.76 8.02
C MET A 270 10.38 -8.35 8.57
N TYR A 271 9.85 -9.08 9.54
CA TYR A 271 8.46 -8.95 9.99
C TYR A 271 8.38 -8.75 11.51
N LYS A 272 9.08 -7.73 12.03
CA LYS A 272 9.07 -7.40 13.47
C LYS A 272 7.68 -7.11 14.03
N GLY A 273 6.72 -6.74 13.17
CA GLY A 273 5.31 -6.59 13.53
C GLY A 273 4.62 -7.91 13.89
N GLY A 274 5.32 -9.04 13.76
CA GLY A 274 4.85 -10.40 14.01
C GLY A 274 4.13 -11.00 12.82
N PHE A 275 3.56 -12.20 13.01
CA PHE A 275 2.80 -12.86 11.96
C PHE A 275 1.48 -13.46 12.46
N ASN A 276 0.58 -13.74 11.52
CA ASN A 276 -0.67 -14.45 11.74
C ASN A 276 -0.87 -15.47 10.62
N ILE A 277 -1.41 -16.65 10.94
CA ILE A 277 -1.80 -17.66 9.95
C ILE A 277 -3.32 -17.81 10.02
N THR A 278 -3.98 -17.79 8.87
CA THR A 278 -5.42 -17.97 8.78
C THR A 278 -5.75 -18.84 7.57
N PRO A 279 -6.31 -20.05 7.78
CA PRO A 279 -6.99 -20.78 6.73
C PRO A 279 -8.15 -19.93 6.22
N TRP A 280 -8.23 -19.78 4.91
CA TRP A 280 -9.19 -18.88 4.30
C TRP A 280 -10.32 -19.70 3.70
N PRO A 281 -11.59 -19.35 3.99
CA PRO A 281 -12.73 -20.07 3.44
C PRO A 281 -12.71 -20.12 1.91
N MET A 282 -13.44 -21.09 1.35
CA MET A 282 -13.67 -21.20 -0.09
C MET A 282 -14.16 -19.89 -0.70
N PHE A 283 -13.63 -19.55 -1.87
CA PHE A 283 -14.13 -18.43 -2.64
C PHE A 283 -15.65 -18.54 -2.87
N ASN A 284 -16.37 -17.41 -2.80
CA ASN A 284 -17.83 -17.32 -2.85
C ASN A 284 -18.62 -17.80 -1.61
N ASP A 285 -17.97 -18.25 -0.54
CA ASP A 285 -18.65 -18.43 0.75
C ASP A 285 -18.86 -17.08 1.47
N ILE A 286 -19.99 -16.89 2.14
CA ILE A 286 -20.23 -15.73 3.02
C ILE A 286 -19.14 -15.63 4.11
N ALA A 287 -18.64 -16.77 4.59
CA ALA A 287 -17.54 -16.84 5.54
C ALA A 287 -16.28 -16.14 5.01
N TRP A 288 -16.03 -16.17 3.71
CA TRP A 288 -14.90 -15.48 3.07
C TRP A 288 -14.93 -13.98 3.37
N PHE A 289 -16.08 -13.34 3.16
CA PHE A 289 -16.27 -11.91 3.42
C PHE A 289 -16.29 -11.59 4.92
N LYS A 290 -16.85 -12.48 5.75
CA LYS A 290 -16.81 -12.32 7.21
C LYS A 290 -15.37 -12.35 7.73
N SER A 291 -14.49 -13.18 7.17
CA SER A 291 -13.08 -13.24 7.56
C SER A 291 -12.32 -11.95 7.26
N LEU A 292 -12.64 -11.25 6.16
CA LEU A 292 -12.07 -9.92 5.88
C LEU A 292 -12.36 -8.92 6.99
N SER A 293 -13.57 -8.93 7.55
CA SER A 293 -13.92 -8.02 8.65
C SER A 293 -13.03 -8.22 9.89
N LYS A 294 -12.56 -9.45 10.12
CA LYS A 294 -11.62 -9.77 11.22
C LYS A 294 -10.25 -9.16 10.94
N ILE A 295 -9.73 -9.29 9.72
CA ILE A 295 -8.46 -8.66 9.31
C ILE A 295 -8.59 -7.13 9.41
N LYS A 296 -9.66 -6.55 8.87
CA LYS A 296 -9.89 -5.10 8.90
C LYS A 296 -9.90 -4.56 10.33
N LYS A 297 -10.61 -5.21 11.26
CA LYS A 297 -10.61 -4.82 12.68
C LYS A 297 -9.21 -4.86 13.31
N LYS A 298 -8.35 -5.81 12.93
CA LYS A 298 -6.96 -5.83 13.42
C LYS A 298 -6.12 -4.73 12.78
N LEU A 299 -6.25 -4.52 11.48
CA LEU A 299 -5.58 -3.42 10.77
C LEU A 299 -5.95 -2.06 11.39
N ASP A 300 -7.21 -1.88 11.76
CA ASP A 300 -7.72 -0.64 12.36
C ASP A 300 -7.17 -0.39 13.77
N LYS A 301 -6.90 -1.46 14.53
CA LYS A 301 -6.29 -1.37 15.86
C LYS A 301 -4.76 -1.34 15.86
N GLN A 302 -4.13 -1.72 14.75
CA GLN A 302 -2.67 -1.74 14.64
C GLN A 302 -2.11 -0.32 14.76
N GLU A 303 -1.00 -0.18 15.48
CA GLU A 303 -0.25 1.07 15.55
C GLU A 303 0.25 1.47 14.16
N THR A 304 0.35 2.78 13.94
CA THR A 304 0.72 3.36 12.66
C THR A 304 2.22 3.43 12.53
N LYS A 305 2.75 2.86 11.45
CA LYS A 305 4.16 3.06 11.09
C LYS A 305 4.47 4.51 10.74
N TYR A 306 3.52 5.18 10.11
CA TYR A 306 3.67 6.55 9.64
C TYR A 306 2.68 7.46 10.37
N GLU A 307 3.22 8.29 11.26
CA GLU A 307 2.42 9.23 12.05
C GLU A 307 1.79 10.35 11.22
N ASN A 308 2.30 10.60 10.02
CA ASN A 308 1.75 11.60 9.13
C ASN A 308 2.01 11.27 7.65
N ALA A 309 1.10 11.70 6.78
CA ALA A 309 1.12 11.43 5.35
C ALA A 309 2.33 12.04 4.62
N LYS A 310 2.83 13.20 5.09
CA LYS A 310 4.05 13.82 4.54
C LYS A 310 5.28 12.92 4.72
N THR A 311 5.41 12.30 5.89
CA THR A 311 6.50 11.37 6.21
C THR A 311 6.38 10.09 5.39
N PHE A 312 5.17 9.55 5.22
CA PHE A 312 4.95 8.40 4.32
C PHE A 312 5.43 8.71 2.89
N LEU A 313 5.00 9.84 2.33
CA LEU A 313 5.35 10.25 0.96
C LEU A 313 6.88 10.39 0.80
N GLN A 314 7.51 11.14 1.70
CA GLN A 314 8.97 11.36 1.65
C GLN A 314 9.74 10.05 1.80
N ASN A 315 9.42 9.25 2.82
CA ASN A 315 10.14 8.01 3.10
C ASN A 315 10.01 7.03 1.93
N THR A 316 8.80 6.86 1.38
CA THR A 316 8.55 5.96 0.24
C THR A 316 9.37 6.35 -0.97
N LYS A 317 9.42 7.65 -1.33
CA LYS A 317 10.25 8.13 -2.45
C LYS A 317 11.74 7.90 -2.23
N VAL A 318 12.24 8.13 -1.02
CA VAL A 318 13.66 7.89 -0.69
C VAL A 318 13.99 6.40 -0.77
N ILE A 319 13.13 5.53 -0.25
CA ILE A 319 13.29 4.08 -0.35
C ILE A 319 13.34 3.65 -1.83
N MET A 320 12.42 4.14 -2.65
CA MET A 320 12.39 3.84 -4.09
C MET A 320 13.64 4.34 -4.81
N ALA A 321 14.13 5.54 -4.47
CA ALA A 321 15.37 6.09 -5.01
C ALA A 321 16.58 5.23 -4.65
N LYS A 322 16.68 4.80 -3.39
CA LYS A 322 17.74 3.89 -2.92
C LYS A 322 17.71 2.54 -3.64
N LEU A 323 16.52 1.95 -3.82
CA LEU A 323 16.36 0.71 -4.58
C LEU A 323 16.76 0.88 -6.05
N LYS A 324 16.45 2.03 -6.67
CA LYS A 324 16.81 2.33 -8.07
C LYS A 324 18.32 2.30 -8.30
N ILE A 325 19.11 2.85 -7.36
CA ILE A 325 20.58 2.93 -7.48
C ILE A 325 21.32 1.88 -6.66
N CYS A 326 20.60 0.94 -6.04
CA CYS A 326 21.16 -0.05 -5.12
C CYS A 326 22.00 0.57 -3.98
N ASP A 327 21.56 1.71 -3.44
CA ASP A 327 22.20 2.34 -2.28
C ASP A 327 21.67 1.73 -0.97
N TRP A 328 22.54 0.96 -0.32
CA TRP A 328 22.30 0.23 0.92
C TRP A 328 22.80 0.97 2.17
N GLY A 329 23.24 2.23 2.03
CA GLY A 329 23.59 3.10 3.16
C GLY A 329 22.37 3.48 4.00
N SER A 330 22.57 4.15 5.14
CA SER A 330 21.47 4.41 6.09
C SER A 330 20.34 5.26 5.46
N LEU A 331 19.10 4.78 5.57
CA LEU A 331 17.88 5.51 5.23
C LEU A 331 17.72 6.73 6.16
N ASN A 332 17.99 6.56 7.46
CA ASN A 332 17.85 7.64 8.43
C ASN A 332 18.82 8.78 8.13
N GLU A 333 20.07 8.48 7.79
CA GLU A 333 21.05 9.49 7.40
C GLU A 333 20.60 10.27 6.15
N ASN A 334 20.11 9.57 5.12
CA ASN A 334 19.57 10.21 3.92
C ASN A 334 18.38 11.13 4.26
N LEU A 335 17.44 10.66 5.08
CA LEU A 335 16.30 11.48 5.52
C LEU A 335 16.73 12.72 6.32
N ILE A 336 17.76 12.59 7.17
CA ILE A 336 18.34 13.71 7.91
C ILE A 336 19.00 14.70 6.95
N GLN A 337 19.81 14.22 5.99
CA GLN A 337 20.47 15.07 4.99
C GLN A 337 19.46 15.87 4.17
N ILE A 338 18.39 15.22 3.68
CA ILE A 338 17.31 15.89 2.94
C ILE A 338 16.67 16.99 3.80
N ARG A 339 16.36 16.70 5.07
CA ARG A 339 15.75 17.68 5.99
C ARG A 339 16.70 18.84 6.28
N VAL A 340 17.99 18.57 6.52
CA VAL A 340 19.01 19.60 6.76
C VAL A 340 19.17 20.49 5.53
N ALA A 341 19.24 19.92 4.33
CA ALA A 341 19.32 20.66 3.09
C ALA A 341 18.08 21.56 2.87
N MET A 342 16.89 21.02 3.15
CA MET A 342 15.64 21.79 3.08
C MET A 342 15.64 22.96 4.08
N LEU A 343 16.00 22.71 5.34
CA LEU A 343 16.06 23.75 6.38
C LEU A 343 17.10 24.82 6.04
N LYS A 344 18.29 24.44 5.57
CA LYS A 344 19.32 25.39 5.12
C LYS A 344 18.81 26.29 3.99
N ARG A 345 18.04 25.74 3.05
CA ARG A 345 17.43 26.50 1.95
C ARG A 345 16.35 27.47 2.45
N LEU A 346 15.52 27.03 3.41
CA LEU A 346 14.42 27.84 3.94
C LEU A 346 14.88 28.89 4.97
N PHE A 347 15.98 28.63 5.68
CA PHE A 347 16.45 29.43 6.81
C PHE A 347 16.63 30.93 6.47
N PRO A 348 17.28 31.33 5.37
CA PRO A 348 17.41 32.74 5.02
C PRO A 348 16.06 33.43 4.81
N ILE A 349 15.09 32.73 4.20
CA ILE A 349 13.75 33.27 3.92
C ILE A 349 12.96 33.39 5.23
N ALA A 350 12.96 32.33 6.03
CA ALA A 350 12.25 32.29 7.31
C ALA A 350 12.77 33.37 8.28
N VAL A 351 14.09 33.56 8.37
CA VAL A 351 14.68 34.61 9.22
C VAL A 351 14.41 36.01 8.68
N SER A 352 14.50 36.20 7.36
CA SER A 352 14.36 37.54 6.76
C SER A 352 12.91 38.02 6.67
N TYR A 353 11.95 37.10 6.48
CA TYR A 353 10.56 37.45 6.16
C TYR A 353 9.52 36.83 7.11
N GLY A 354 9.92 35.91 8.00
CA GLY A 354 8.97 35.17 8.84
C GLY A 354 8.08 34.19 8.05
N LEU A 355 8.47 33.83 6.82
CA LEU A 355 7.68 33.01 5.90
C LEU A 355 8.52 31.83 5.37
N GLU A 356 7.88 30.70 5.08
CA GLU A 356 8.55 29.52 4.49
C GLU A 356 8.89 29.74 3.01
N GLN A 357 8.04 30.45 2.27
CA GLN A 357 8.25 30.85 0.87
C GLN A 357 7.84 32.30 0.67
N LYS A 358 8.54 32.98 -0.25
CA LYS A 358 8.33 34.40 -0.56
C LYS A 358 7.15 34.62 -1.52
N ASP A 359 6.84 33.64 -2.35
CA ASP A 359 5.69 33.61 -3.26
C ASP A 359 4.74 32.45 -2.91
N PRO A 360 3.41 32.65 -2.96
CA PRO A 360 2.48 31.54 -2.93
C PRO A 360 2.66 30.72 -4.21
N ASN A 361 3.09 29.47 -4.10
CA ASN A 361 3.00 28.53 -5.22
C ASN A 361 1.53 28.37 -5.60
N ILE A 362 1.06 29.13 -6.59
CA ILE A 362 -0.13 28.77 -7.36
C ILE A 362 0.32 27.59 -8.22
N GLU A 363 0.20 26.37 -7.70
CA GLU A 363 0.26 25.16 -8.52
C GLU A 363 -0.95 25.24 -9.48
N CYS A 364 -0.76 25.85 -10.65
CA CYS A 364 -1.73 25.73 -11.73
C CYS A 364 -1.86 24.24 -12.04
N LEU A 365 -3.09 23.73 -12.02
CA LEU A 365 -3.44 22.47 -12.66
C LEU A 365 -3.06 22.62 -14.13
N MET A 366 -1.88 22.15 -14.51
CA MET A 366 -1.45 22.06 -15.90
C MET A 366 -2.31 20.98 -16.54
N VAL A 367 -3.44 21.39 -17.12
CA VAL A 367 -4.19 20.60 -18.07
C VAL A 367 -3.48 20.76 -19.40
N ASN A 368 -2.68 19.76 -19.78
CA ASN A 368 -2.20 19.61 -21.15
C ASN A 368 -3.14 18.67 -21.92
#